data_AF-A0A7W2MBR2-F1
#
_entry.id   AF-A0A7W2MBR2-F1
#
_cell.length_a   1.000
_cell.length_b   1.000
_cell.length_c   1.000
_cell.angle_alpha   90.00
_cell.angle_beta   90.00
_cell.angle_gamma   90.00
#
_symmetry.space_group_name_H-M   'P 1'
#
loop_
_entity.id
_entity.type
_entity.pdbx_description
1 polymer ?
#
loop_
_entity_poly.entity_id
_entity_poly.type
_entity_poly.pdbx_seq_one_letter_code
_entity_poly.pdbx_strand_id
1 'polypeptide(L)' 'MDEQQFDRLKSVSAKSFNDQKALIKKVLAGRDMACKQCGTFIRVTLPEDKKTTGLFCAKGCTNIALDFVI' A
#
# COMPACT_ATOMS: atom_id res chain seq x y z
N MET A 1 13.76 -10.13 -23.94
CA MET A 1 13.45 -10.40 -22.53
C MET A 1 13.82 -11.84 -22.27
N ASP A 2 14.93 -12.05 -21.57
CA ASP A 2 15.47 -13.38 -21.26
C ASP A 2 14.81 -13.95 -20.01
N GLU A 3 14.77 -15.28 -19.87
CA GLU A 3 14.11 -15.98 -18.74
C GLU A 3 14.58 -15.47 -17.36
N GLN A 4 15.86 -15.14 -17.25
CA GLN A 4 16.44 -14.56 -16.02
C GLN A 4 15.84 -13.19 -15.64
N GLN A 5 15.42 -12.37 -16.61
CA GLN A 5 14.73 -11.11 -16.33
C GLN A 5 13.32 -11.37 -15.80
N PHE A 6 12.63 -12.38 -16.34
CA PHE A 6 11.29 -12.75 -15.87
C PHE A 6 11.32 -13.31 -14.43
N ASP A 7 12.31 -14.12 -14.09
CA ASP A 7 12.50 -14.61 -12.73
C ASP A 7 12.77 -13.49 -11.72
N ARG A 8 13.59 -12.50 -12.10
CA ARG A 8 13.80 -11.30 -11.27
C ARG A 8 12.51 -10.50 -11.09
N LEU A 9 11.73 -10.30 -12.15
CA LEU A 9 10.43 -9.63 -12.08
C LEU A 9 9.46 -10.34 -11.14
N LYS A 10 9.38 -11.68 -11.18
CA LYS A 10 8.56 -12.48 -10.25
C LYS A 10 8.95 -12.24 -8.80
N SER A 11 10.25 -12.30 -8.50
CA SER A 11 10.78 -12.10 -7.14
C SER A 11 10.49 -10.68 -6.62
N VAL A 12 10.77 -9.66 -7.44
CA VAL A 12 10.50 -8.25 -7.09
C VAL A 12 9.00 -8.03 -6.88
N SER A 13 8.15 -8.63 -7.73
CA SER A 13 6.69 -8.52 -7.61
C SER A 13 6.19 -9.16 -6.32
N ALA A 14 6.68 -10.36 -5.96
CA ALA A 14 6.32 -11.04 -4.72
C ALA A 14 6.75 -10.24 -3.48
N LYS A 15 7.96 -9.66 -3.50
CA LYS A 15 8.43 -8.77 -2.43
C LYS A 15 7.54 -7.53 -2.32
N SER A 16 7.23 -6.89 -3.44
CA SER A 16 6.36 -5.70 -3.48
C SER A 16 4.98 -5.99 -2.90
N PHE A 17 4.37 -7.12 -3.26
CA PHE A 17 3.07 -7.53 -2.72
C PHE A 17 3.12 -7.74 -1.20
N ASN A 18 4.13 -8.45 -0.71
CA ASN A 18 4.29 -8.70 0.73
C ASN A 18 4.55 -7.41 1.51
N ASP A 19 5.37 -6.50 0.97
CA ASP A 19 5.62 -5.18 1.57
C ASP A 19 4.34 -4.34 1.65
N GLN A 20 3.52 -4.32 0.59
CA GLN A 20 2.23 -3.63 0.56
C GLN A 20 1.25 -4.24 1.57
N LYS A 21 1.14 -5.58 1.63
CA LYS A 21 0.32 -6.28 2.62
C LYS A 21 0.73 -5.97 4.06
N ALA A 22 2.03 -5.95 4.33
CA ALA A 22 2.56 -5.62 5.65
C ALA A 22 2.31 -4.15 6.03
N LEU A 23 2.44 -3.23 5.07
CA LEU A 23 2.11 -1.82 5.24
C LEU A 23 0.65 -1.63 5.63
N ILE A 24 -0.27 -2.23 4.87
CA ILE A 24 -1.72 -2.16 5.13
C ILE A 24 -2.03 -2.63 6.56
N LYS A 25 -1.52 -3.81 6.94
CA LYS A 25 -1.72 -4.36 8.30
C LYS A 25 -1.22 -3.43 9.39
N LYS A 26 -0.04 -2.81 9.22
CA LYS A 26 0.55 -1.90 10.22
C LYS A 26 -0.29 -0.64 10.41
N VAL A 27 -0.71 -0.02 9.30
CA VAL A 27 -1.53 1.20 9.34
C VAL A 27 -2.90 0.91 9.93
N LEU A 28 -3.55 -0.19 9.52
CA LEU A 28 -4.83 -0.60 10.11
C LEU A 28 -4.73 -0.98 11.59
N ALA A 29 -3.56 -1.43 12.05
CA ALA A 29 -3.26 -1.63 13.47
C ALA A 29 -2.93 -0.32 14.23
N GLY A 30 -3.14 0.84 13.61
CA GLY A 30 -2.91 2.15 14.21
C GLY A 30 -1.45 2.59 14.27
N ARG A 31 -0.54 1.94 13.52
CA ARG A 31 0.87 2.37 13.48
C ARG A 31 1.06 3.49 12.46
N ASP A 32 1.80 4.50 12.88
CA ASP A 32 2.26 5.56 11.99
C ASP A 32 3.29 5.03 10.99
N MET A 33 2.95 5.12 9.70
CA MET A 33 3.83 4.71 8.60
C MET A 33 4.03 5.89 7.66
N ALA A 34 5.29 6.25 7.42
CA ALA A 34 5.65 7.23 6.41
C ALA A 34 5.68 6.61 5.01
N CYS A 35 5.26 7.39 4.01
CA CYS A 35 5.37 7.02 2.62
C CYS A 35 6.85 6.97 2.21
N LYS A 36 7.27 5.85 1.60
CA LYS A 36 8.67 5.67 1.16
C LYS A 36 9.10 6.65 0.07
N GLN A 37 8.17 7.23 -0.69
CA GLN A 37 8.48 8.16 -1.78
C GLN A 37 8.53 9.63 -1.34
N CYS A 38 7.63 10.06 -0.47
CA CYS A 38 7.50 11.48 -0.11
C CYS A 38 7.67 11.80 1.38
N GLY A 39 7.84 10.78 2.23
CA GLY A 39 8.05 10.92 3.68
C GLY A 39 6.81 11.32 4.47
N THR A 40 5.69 11.66 3.82
CA THR A 40 4.46 12.04 4.53
C THR A 40 3.77 10.81 5.13
N PHE A 41 3.07 11.00 6.25
CA PHE A 41 2.32 9.92 6.88
C PHE A 41 1.20 9.40 5.98
N ILE A 42 1.02 8.09 5.99
CA ILE A 42 -0.07 7.40 5.32
C ILE A 42 -1.29 7.41 6.25
N ARG A 43 -2.42 7.86 5.71
CA ARG A 43 -3.70 7.92 6.41
C ARG A 43 -4.64 6.84 5.88
N VAL A 44 -5.46 6.31 6.76
CA VAL A 44 -6.57 5.42 6.39
C VAL A 44 -7.85 6.24 6.24
N THR A 45 -8.61 5.97 5.19
CA THR A 45 -9.97 6.45 4.99
C THR A 45 -10.92 5.27 5.17
N LEU A 46 -11.84 5.35 6.12
CA LEU A 46 -12.79 4.30 6.42
C LEU A 46 -14.10 4.50 5.63
N PRO A 47 -14.94 3.45 5.47
CA PRO A 47 -16.19 3.53 4.70
C PRO A 47 -17.17 4.59 5.21
N GLU A 48 -17.08 4.92 6.50
CA GLU A 48 -17.88 5.92 7.20
C GLU A 48 -17.77 7.31 6.55
N ASP A 49 -16.64 7.61 5.92
CA ASP A 49 -16.32 8.89 5.31
C ASP A 49 -16.97 9.09 3.91
N LYS A 50 -17.74 8.13 3.38
CA LYS A 50 -18.37 8.15 2.03
C LYS A 50 -17.41 8.50 0.87
N LYS A 51 -16.10 8.31 1.08
CA LYS A 51 -15.02 8.57 0.12
C LYS A 51 -14.39 7.25 -0.32
N THR A 52 -13.46 7.31 -1.27
CA THR A 52 -12.61 6.17 -1.63
C THR A 52 -11.92 5.64 -0.38
N THR A 53 -12.29 4.43 0.02
CA THR A 53 -11.76 3.74 1.18
C THR A 53 -10.38 3.17 0.89
N GLY A 54 -9.47 3.25 1.85
CA GLY A 54 -8.11 2.79 1.62
C GLY A 54 -7.03 3.57 2.36
N LEU A 55 -5.80 3.42 1.89
CA LEU A 55 -4.61 4.06 2.44
C LEU A 55 -4.02 5.05 1.45
N PHE A 56 -3.84 6.29 1.89
CA PHE A 56 -3.40 7.39 1.05
C PHE A 56 -2.34 8.23 1.77
N CYS A 57 -1.28 8.62 1.05
CA CYS A 57 -0.39 9.68 1.51
C CYS A 57 -0.82 11.04 0.93
N ALA A 58 -0.43 12.15 1.56
CA ALA A 58 -0.85 13.49 1.15
C ALA A 58 -0.45 13.88 -0.29
N LYS A 59 0.61 13.27 -0.84
CA LYS A 59 1.08 13.55 -2.22
C LYS A 59 0.54 12.56 -3.26
N GLY A 60 -0.24 11.55 -2.87
CA GLY A 60 -0.78 10.53 -3.79
C GLY A 60 0.21 9.45 -4.24
N CYS A 61 1.45 9.45 -3.74
CA CYS A 61 2.47 8.43 -4.02
C CYS A 61 2.04 7.01 -3.60
N THR A 62 1.40 6.90 -2.43
CA THR A 62 0.76 5.68 -1.97
C THR A 62 -0.72 5.91 -2.04
N ASN A 63 -1.39 5.13 -2.89
CA ASN A 63 -2.82 5.17 -3.13
C ASN A 63 -3.28 3.71 -3.26
N ILE A 64 -3.70 3.12 -2.14
CA ILE A 64 -4.16 1.74 -2.07
C ILE A 64 -5.62 1.77 -1.72
N ALA A 65 -6.49 1.56 -2.71
CA ALA A 65 -7.91 1.37 -2.47
C ALA A 65 -8.14 0.04 -1.75
N LEU A 66 -8.95 0.07 -0.70
CA LEU A 66 -9.37 -1.11 0.04
C LEU A 66 -10.87 -1.28 -0.10
N ASP A 67 -11.27 -2.49 -0.49
CA ASP A 67 -12.66 -2.91 -0.45
C ASP A 67 -12.94 -3.48 0.94
N PHE A 68 -13.79 -2.79 1.69
CA PHE A 68 -14.23 -3.27 2.99
C PHE A 68 -15.54 -4.04 2.78
N VAL A 69 -15.48 -5.36 2.85
CA VAL A 69 -16.68 -6.21 2.91
C VAL A 69 -17.26 -6.07 4.31
N ILE A 70 -18.41 -5.42 4.43
CA ILE A 70 -19.18 -5.26 5.66
C ILE A 70 -20.12 -6.46 5.82
#